data_AF-A0A1V5XWH5-F1
#
_entry.id   AF-A0A1V5XWH5-F1
#
_cell.length_a   1.000
_cell.length_b   1.000
_cell.length_c   1.000
_cell.angle_alpha   90.00
_cell.angle_beta   90.00
_cell.angle_gamma   90.00
#
_symmetry.space_group_name_H-M   'P 1'
#
loop_
_entity.id
_entity.type
_entity.pdbx_description
1 polymer ?
#
loop_
_entity_poly.entity_id
_entity_poly.type
_entity_poly.pdbx_seq_one_letter_code
_entity_poly.pdbx_strand_id
1 'polypeptide(L)'
;MNMQELRLMLWDLESDLVERKASLSDPDRVRQAICAYANDLPDHRRQGVIFVGANDDGSCAGLSITDDLLLRLAQMRDDGKIQPIPSISVKKIEVDGCRMAVVAVKPSLAPPVRLNGVTWIRVGPRRAIATPEEEKILAERRRSRDLPFDLHSVPSATIRDLDLDIFEREYLRLAIAPEILAQNTRSMDDKLKALRFLAPNGQPTVLGILVLGTDVLRFIPGAYIQFLRFEGEKLTDPIRDQKMIDGPLQQLLLRIDEVLQVNNSVSTSLTSHHMEIQSPEYPLPALQQLARNAVLHRIYEGTNSPVRIYWFSDRIEIHSPGGPFGQVTSENFGQAGITDYRNPHLAEAMRVLGYVQRFGLGIQIARQQLDANGNPPPEFLIEQNHILATVWRRP
;
A
#
# COMPACT_ATOMS: atom_id res chain seq x y z
N MET A 1 13.93 12.65 -17.24
CA MET A 1 14.18 13.96 -17.88
C MET A 1 14.89 13.76 -19.20
N ASN A 2 14.40 14.44 -20.24
CA ASN A 2 14.97 14.45 -21.58
C ASN A 2 15.85 15.70 -21.81
N MET A 3 16.53 15.79 -22.96
CA MET A 3 17.45 16.89 -23.26
C MET A 3 16.76 18.26 -23.45
N GLN A 4 15.52 18.26 -23.96
CA GLN A 4 14.76 19.50 -24.18
C GLN A 4 14.33 20.14 -22.85
N GLU A 5 13.89 19.33 -21.90
CA GLU A 5 13.56 19.77 -20.53
C GLU A 5 14.78 20.35 -19.83
N LEU A 6 15.93 19.69 -19.94
CA LEU A 6 17.18 20.18 -19.36
C LEU A 6 17.60 21.54 -19.96
N ARG A 7 17.42 21.72 -21.26
CA ARG A 7 17.70 23.00 -21.93
C ARG A 7 16.79 24.11 -21.42
N LEU A 8 15.48 23.85 -21.28
CA LEU A 8 14.54 24.84 -20.74
C LEU A 8 14.89 25.22 -19.29
N MET A 9 15.19 24.22 -18.45
CA MET A 9 15.61 24.44 -17.07
C MET A 9 16.92 25.24 -16.98
N LEU A 10 17.88 25.03 -17.89
CA LEU A 10 19.13 25.78 -17.90
C LEU A 10 18.91 27.29 -18.10
N TRP A 11 17.90 27.70 -18.86
CA TRP A 11 17.60 29.11 -19.13
C TRP A 11 16.53 29.73 -18.21
N ASP A 12 15.86 28.92 -17.40
CA ASP A 12 14.87 29.38 -16.42
C ASP A 12 15.55 29.96 -15.16
N LEU A 13 15.79 31.27 -15.16
CA LEU A 13 16.54 31.97 -14.10
C LEU A 13 15.73 32.14 -12.79
N GLU A 14 14.41 31.95 -12.83
CA GLU A 14 13.52 32.14 -11.67
C GLU A 14 13.15 30.82 -10.98
N SER A 15 13.62 29.69 -11.51
CA SER A 15 13.27 28.36 -11.02
C SER A 15 13.82 28.08 -9.62
N ASP A 16 12.95 27.72 -8.69
CA ASP A 16 13.35 27.19 -7.39
C ASP A 16 13.86 25.74 -7.48
N LEU A 17 13.66 25.05 -8.61
CA LEU A 17 14.09 23.67 -8.92
C LEU A 17 15.46 23.56 -9.61
N VAL A 18 16.09 24.69 -9.97
CA VAL A 18 17.36 24.70 -10.71
C VAL A 18 18.44 25.43 -9.90
N GLU A 19 19.64 24.85 -9.85
CA GLU A 19 20.85 25.49 -9.31
C GLU A 19 21.95 25.41 -10.36
N ARG A 20 22.67 26.51 -10.57
CA ARG A 20 23.83 26.59 -11.48
C ARG A 20 25.10 26.83 -10.68
N LYS A 21 26.18 26.19 -11.11
CA LYS A 21 27.52 26.35 -10.55
C LYS A 21 28.56 26.32 -11.65
N ALA A 22 29.40 27.36 -11.71
CA ALA A 22 30.48 27.43 -12.68
C ALA A 22 31.54 26.34 -12.45
N SER A 23 31.77 25.95 -11.19
CA SER A 23 32.73 24.89 -10.81
C SER A 23 32.32 24.17 -9.52
N LEU A 24 33.01 23.07 -9.23
CA LEU A 24 32.89 22.32 -7.95
C LEU A 24 33.89 22.84 -6.90
N SER A 25 34.04 24.16 -6.78
CA SER A 25 34.93 24.78 -5.79
C SER A 25 34.40 24.67 -4.35
N ASP A 26 33.07 24.63 -4.19
CA ASP A 26 32.38 24.47 -2.91
C ASP A 26 31.45 23.24 -2.95
N PRO A 27 31.97 22.04 -2.63
CA PRO A 27 31.17 20.82 -2.61
C PRO A 27 30.02 20.86 -1.60
N ASP A 28 30.16 21.60 -0.50
CA ASP A 28 29.13 21.65 0.54
C ASP A 28 27.90 22.42 0.07
N ARG A 29 28.05 23.46 -0.77
CA ARG A 29 26.90 24.10 -1.43
C ARG A 29 26.12 23.14 -2.33
N VAL A 30 26.81 22.26 -3.05
CA VAL A 30 26.14 21.24 -3.87
C VAL A 30 25.36 20.27 -2.98
N ARG A 31 25.94 19.86 -1.84
CA ARG A 31 25.25 19.01 -0.86
C ARG A 31 24.04 19.68 -0.22
N GLN A 32 24.15 20.96 0.10
CA GLN A 32 23.03 21.74 0.62
C GLN A 32 21.89 21.79 -0.41
N ALA A 33 22.21 21.96 -1.70
CA ALA A 33 21.21 21.89 -2.76
C ALA A 33 20.59 20.49 -2.88
N ILE A 34 21.40 19.42 -2.85
CA ILE A 34 20.89 18.04 -2.87
C ILE A 34 19.93 17.81 -1.69
N CYS A 35 20.32 18.21 -0.48
CA CYS A 35 19.49 18.11 0.72
C CYS A 35 18.17 18.90 0.58
N ALA A 36 18.25 20.14 0.08
CA ALA A 36 17.09 20.99 -0.13
C ALA A 36 16.10 20.44 -1.18
N TYR A 37 16.60 19.95 -2.31
CA TYR A 37 15.78 19.32 -3.34
C TYR A 37 15.18 17.98 -2.89
N ALA A 38 15.91 17.22 -2.08
CA ALA A 38 15.38 16.00 -1.49
C ALA A 38 14.26 16.28 -0.48
N ASN A 39 14.29 17.43 0.22
CA ASN A 39 13.22 17.82 1.13
C ASN A 39 11.96 18.34 0.44
N ASP A 40 12.11 19.01 -0.71
CA ASP A 40 11.00 19.51 -1.55
C ASP A 40 9.88 20.14 -0.71
N LEU A 41 10.24 21.07 0.19
CA LEU A 41 9.26 21.73 1.07
C LEU A 41 8.09 22.37 0.29
N PRO A 42 8.29 23.01 -0.87
CA PRO A 42 7.19 23.51 -1.71
C PRO A 42 6.26 22.44 -2.31
N ASP A 43 6.61 21.14 -2.20
CA ASP A 43 5.88 19.96 -2.73
C ASP A 43 5.69 19.96 -4.25
N HIS A 44 6.75 20.29 -5.00
CA HIS A 44 6.71 20.25 -6.45
C HIS A 44 6.57 18.83 -7.00
N ARG A 45 7.05 17.81 -6.26
CA ARG A 45 7.14 16.40 -6.64
C ARG A 45 7.87 16.15 -7.95
N ARG A 46 8.74 17.09 -8.32
CA ARG A 46 9.57 17.07 -9.53
C ARG A 46 11.04 17.01 -9.14
N GLN A 47 11.86 16.58 -10.09
CA GLN A 47 13.31 16.49 -9.85
C GLN A 47 13.92 17.89 -9.79
N GLY A 48 14.73 18.13 -8.77
CA GLY A 48 15.62 19.29 -8.72
C GLY A 48 16.88 19.02 -9.53
N VAL A 49 17.44 20.05 -10.15
CA VAL A 49 18.54 19.92 -11.11
C VAL A 49 19.68 20.86 -10.75
N ILE A 50 20.88 20.31 -10.60
CA ILE A 50 22.10 21.07 -10.38
C ILE A 50 22.99 20.96 -11.61
N PHE A 51 23.24 22.07 -12.29
CA PHE A 51 24.19 22.17 -13.39
C PHE A 51 25.56 22.58 -12.86
N VAL A 52 26.58 21.77 -13.14
CA VAL A 52 27.99 22.05 -12.84
C VAL A 52 28.73 22.28 -14.16
N GLY A 53 29.38 23.44 -14.29
CA GLY A 53 29.93 23.96 -15.55
C GLY A 53 29.07 25.05 -16.21
N ALA A 54 28.06 25.57 -15.51
CA ALA A 54 27.20 26.67 -15.96
C ALA A 54 27.33 27.89 -15.03
N ASN A 55 27.45 29.08 -15.60
CA ASN A 55 27.37 30.34 -14.85
C ASN A 55 25.93 30.59 -14.37
N ASP A 56 25.75 31.55 -13.47
CA ASP A 56 24.43 31.86 -12.88
C ASP A 56 23.38 32.28 -13.93
N ASP A 57 23.84 32.85 -15.06
CA ASP A 57 23.03 33.23 -16.22
C ASP A 57 22.74 32.09 -17.22
N GLY A 58 23.22 30.87 -16.93
CA GLY A 58 23.10 29.71 -17.82
C GLY A 58 24.21 29.60 -18.88
N SER A 59 25.08 30.59 -19.00
CA SER A 59 26.19 30.57 -19.96
C SER A 59 27.27 29.56 -19.57
N CYS A 60 28.10 29.17 -20.54
CA CYS A 60 29.13 28.16 -20.35
C CYS A 60 30.27 28.66 -19.44
N ALA A 61 30.60 27.91 -18.40
CA ALA A 61 31.74 28.24 -17.54
C ALA A 61 33.08 27.69 -18.05
N GLY A 62 33.07 26.90 -19.13
CA GLY A 62 34.29 26.31 -19.72
C GLY A 62 34.96 25.23 -18.86
N LEU A 63 34.23 24.65 -17.89
CA LEU A 63 34.75 23.62 -17.00
C LEU A 63 34.98 22.30 -17.75
N SER A 64 36.15 21.68 -17.55
CA SER A 64 36.42 20.34 -18.07
C SER A 64 35.65 19.29 -17.28
N ILE A 65 34.61 18.70 -17.90
CA ILE A 65 33.80 17.63 -17.31
C ILE A 65 34.49 16.27 -17.50
N THR A 66 35.29 15.88 -16.50
CA THR A 66 36.02 14.61 -16.42
C THR A 66 35.20 13.54 -15.69
N ASP A 67 35.58 12.26 -15.86
CA ASP A 67 34.92 11.14 -15.16
C ASP A 67 35.13 11.23 -13.63
N ASP A 68 36.30 11.71 -13.18
CA ASP A 68 36.57 11.98 -11.75
C ASP A 68 35.55 12.96 -11.16
N LEU A 69 35.20 14.03 -11.89
CA LEU A 69 34.19 14.99 -11.45
C LEU A 69 32.82 14.33 -11.28
N LEU A 70 32.42 13.49 -12.24
CA LEU A 70 31.14 12.76 -12.18
C LEU A 70 31.12 11.79 -10.99
N LEU A 71 32.21 11.07 -10.75
CA LEU A 71 32.36 10.16 -9.61
C LEU A 71 32.28 10.92 -8.29
N ARG A 72 32.98 12.05 -8.17
CA ARG A 72 32.92 12.90 -6.96
C ARG A 72 31.51 13.44 -6.68
N LEU A 73 30.76 13.80 -7.71
CA LEU A 73 29.36 14.21 -7.59
C LEU A 73 28.46 13.03 -7.18
N ALA A 74 28.68 11.85 -7.75
CA ALA A 74 27.92 10.65 -7.41
C ALA A 74 28.19 10.18 -5.96
N GLN A 75 29.44 10.24 -5.52
CA GLN A 75 29.88 9.91 -4.15
C GLN A 75 29.21 10.79 -3.08
N MET A 76 28.66 11.96 -3.46
CA MET A 76 27.94 12.82 -2.51
C MET A 76 26.70 12.16 -1.90
N ARG A 77 26.19 11.12 -2.55
CA ARG A 77 25.11 10.27 -2.02
C ARG A 77 25.58 9.37 -0.88
N ASP A 78 26.80 8.84 -0.98
CA ASP A 78 27.25 7.66 -0.24
C ASP A 78 28.26 8.01 0.87
N ASP A 79 28.65 9.28 1.01
CA ASP A 79 29.66 9.71 2.01
C ASP A 79 29.12 9.89 3.44
N GLY A 80 27.85 9.54 3.67
CA GLY A 80 27.22 9.53 4.98
C GLY A 80 26.82 10.91 5.54
N LYS A 81 27.12 12.00 4.82
CA LYS A 81 26.81 13.37 5.27
C LYS A 81 25.33 13.72 5.11
N ILE A 82 24.66 13.18 4.09
CA ILE A 82 23.23 13.40 3.82
C ILE A 82 22.43 12.19 4.26
N GLN A 83 21.51 12.37 5.21
CA GLN A 83 20.67 11.30 5.76
C GLN A 83 19.19 11.74 5.87
N PRO A 84 18.22 10.90 5.45
CA PRO A 84 18.38 9.63 4.75
C PRO A 84 19.09 9.75 3.40
N ILE A 85 19.61 8.62 2.88
CA ILE A 85 20.40 8.60 1.64
C ILE A 85 19.59 9.20 0.48
N PRO A 86 20.10 10.23 -0.22
CA PRO A 86 19.35 10.91 -1.27
C PRO A 86 19.29 10.08 -2.56
N SER A 87 18.20 10.21 -3.33
CA SER A 87 18.10 9.59 -4.66
C SER A 87 18.58 10.58 -5.73
N ILE A 88 19.83 10.40 -6.18
CA ILE A 88 20.45 11.26 -7.20
C ILE A 88 20.85 10.46 -8.45
N SER A 89 20.88 11.14 -9.60
CA SER A 89 21.52 10.64 -10.82
C SER A 89 22.44 11.71 -11.39
N VAL A 90 23.66 11.31 -11.75
CA VAL A 90 24.68 12.20 -12.31
C VAL A 90 24.91 11.84 -13.78
N LYS A 91 24.85 12.83 -14.67
CA LYS A 91 25.08 12.63 -16.11
C LYS A 91 25.90 13.76 -16.69
N LYS A 92 26.71 13.45 -17.70
CA LYS A 92 27.33 14.45 -18.57
C LYS A 92 26.37 14.79 -19.70
N ILE A 93 26.21 16.07 -19.98
CA ILE A 93 25.40 16.57 -21.09
C ILE A 93 26.19 17.61 -21.89
N GLU A 94 25.74 17.84 -23.11
CA GLU A 94 26.23 18.91 -23.97
C GLU A 94 25.02 19.74 -24.43
N VAL A 95 25.01 21.03 -24.09
CA VAL A 95 23.94 21.97 -24.45
C VAL A 95 24.59 23.14 -25.17
N ASP A 96 24.17 23.41 -26.40
CA ASP A 96 24.68 24.50 -27.23
C ASP A 96 26.22 24.54 -27.32
N GLY A 97 26.85 23.35 -27.41
CA GLY A 97 28.31 23.18 -27.49
C GLY A 97 29.04 23.27 -26.14
N CYS A 98 28.33 23.52 -25.04
CA CYS A 98 28.90 23.53 -23.70
C CYS A 98 28.70 22.20 -22.98
N ARG A 99 29.80 21.62 -22.49
CA ARG A 99 29.77 20.38 -21.69
C ARG A 99 29.53 20.71 -20.22
N MET A 100 28.53 20.07 -19.63
CA MET A 100 28.14 20.26 -18.23
C MET A 100 27.89 18.91 -17.56
N ALA A 101 28.07 18.86 -16.24
CA ALA A 101 27.58 17.76 -15.42
C ALA A 101 26.23 18.16 -14.80
N VAL A 102 25.26 17.24 -14.84
CA VAL A 102 23.95 17.42 -14.24
C VAL A 102 23.77 16.43 -13.11
N VAL A 103 23.43 16.95 -11.93
CA VAL A 103 22.93 16.15 -10.81
C VAL A 103 21.42 16.36 -10.72
N ALA A 104 20.66 15.33 -11.08
CA ALA A 104 19.22 15.33 -10.88
C ALA A 104 18.89 14.64 -9.56
N VAL A 105 18.14 15.33 -8.70
CA VAL A 105 17.78 14.91 -7.34
C VAL A 105 16.29 14.67 -7.29
N LYS A 106 15.88 13.46 -6.90
CA LYS A 106 14.46 13.15 -6.67
C LYS A 106 14.07 13.55 -5.24
N PRO A 107 12.86 14.11 -5.04
CA PRO A 107 12.31 14.29 -3.70
C PRO A 107 12.36 12.98 -2.90
N SER A 108 12.76 13.07 -1.64
CA SER A 108 12.91 11.92 -0.75
C SER A 108 11.55 11.36 -0.36
N LEU A 109 11.51 10.04 -0.17
CA LEU A 109 10.35 9.38 0.43
C LEU A 109 10.32 9.55 1.96
N ALA A 110 11.45 9.87 2.59
CA ALA A 110 11.59 9.98 4.04
C ALA A 110 12.16 11.34 4.50
N PRO A 111 11.49 12.48 4.23
CA PRO A 111 11.89 13.77 4.80
C PRO A 111 11.68 13.83 6.33
N PRO A 112 12.33 14.73 7.09
CA PRO A 112 13.37 15.63 6.64
C PRO A 112 14.69 14.88 6.37
N VAL A 113 15.26 15.16 5.20
CA VAL A 113 16.64 14.87 4.85
C VAL A 113 17.53 15.94 5.46
N ARG A 114 18.65 15.54 6.05
CA ARG A 114 19.59 16.38 6.78
C ARG A 114 20.98 16.23 6.23
N LEU A 115 21.69 17.34 6.11
CA LEU A 115 23.12 17.40 5.82
C LEU A 115 23.86 17.71 7.11
N ASN A 116 24.66 16.76 7.63
CA ASN A 116 25.35 16.88 8.93
C ASN A 116 24.40 17.32 10.06
N GLY A 117 23.19 16.76 10.10
CA GLY A 117 22.18 17.10 11.09
C GLY A 117 21.35 18.36 10.80
N VAL A 118 21.66 19.13 9.75
CA VAL A 118 20.94 20.36 9.40
C VAL A 118 19.95 20.09 8.25
N THR A 119 18.68 20.45 8.45
CA THR A 119 17.63 20.36 7.43
C THR A 119 17.71 21.58 6.51
N TRP A 120 18.08 21.37 5.25
CA TRP A 120 18.09 22.43 4.23
C TRP A 120 16.82 22.36 3.39
N ILE A 121 16.27 23.52 3.03
CA ILE A 121 15.05 23.67 2.23
C ILE A 121 15.23 24.77 1.18
N ARG A 122 14.33 24.82 0.19
CA ARG A 122 14.22 25.93 -0.76
C ARG A 122 13.11 26.87 -0.32
N VAL A 123 13.40 28.17 -0.35
CA VAL A 123 12.43 29.25 -0.15
C VAL A 123 12.56 30.19 -1.35
N GLY A 124 11.78 29.93 -2.40
CA GLY A 124 12.02 30.53 -3.72
C GLY A 124 13.41 30.13 -4.27
N PRO A 125 14.17 31.04 -4.92
CA PRO A 125 15.44 30.71 -5.56
C PRO A 125 16.60 30.51 -4.57
N ARG A 126 16.39 30.71 -3.26
CA ARG A 126 17.42 30.58 -2.22
C ARG A 126 17.26 29.31 -1.39
N ARG A 127 18.38 28.81 -0.88
CA ARG A 127 18.42 27.80 0.18
C ARG A 127 18.25 28.47 1.54
N ALA A 128 17.58 27.79 2.47
CA ALA A 128 17.47 28.18 3.87
C ALA A 128 17.59 26.96 4.79
N ILE A 129 17.89 27.19 6.06
CA ILE A 129 17.73 26.18 7.11
C ILE A 129 16.25 26.15 7.50
N ALA A 130 15.67 24.96 7.60
CA ALA A 130 14.27 24.80 7.99
C ALA A 130 14.03 25.28 9.43
N THR A 131 12.94 25.99 9.63
CA THR A 131 12.39 26.30 10.95
C THR A 131 11.80 25.03 11.61
N PRO A 132 11.58 25.02 12.94
CA PRO A 132 10.93 23.88 13.60
C PRO A 132 9.54 23.54 13.03
N GLU A 133 8.82 24.54 12.54
CA GLU A 133 7.49 24.37 11.95
C GLU A 133 7.58 23.72 10.55
N GLU A 134 8.54 24.11 9.73
CA GLU A 134 8.83 23.49 8.44
C GLU A 134 9.40 22.06 8.60
N GLU A 135 10.26 21.83 9.59
CA GLU A 135 10.70 20.48 9.96
C GLU A 135 9.52 19.59 10.36
N LYS A 136 8.54 20.14 11.08
CA LYS A 136 7.32 19.42 11.44
C LYS A 136 6.50 19.05 10.19
N ILE A 137 6.35 19.97 9.23
CA ILE A 137 5.68 19.68 7.94
C ILE A 137 6.39 18.53 7.21
N LEU A 138 7.73 18.58 7.12
CA LEU A 138 8.53 17.52 6.49
C LEU A 138 8.41 16.18 7.22
N ALA A 139 8.45 16.19 8.56
CA ALA A 139 8.27 14.99 9.38
C ALA A 139 6.86 14.40 9.25
N GLU A 140 5.83 15.23 9.12
CA GLU A 140 4.46 14.79 8.86
C GLU A 140 4.31 14.12 7.49
N ARG A 141 4.99 14.63 6.45
CA ARG A 141 5.02 13.98 5.13
C ARG A 141 5.65 12.59 5.18
N ARG A 142 6.71 12.41 5.97
CA ARG A 142 7.28 11.08 6.22
C ARG A 142 6.35 10.21 7.06
N ARG A 143 5.75 10.74 8.13
CA ARG A 143 4.78 9.98 8.92
C ARG A 143 3.61 9.47 8.08
N SER A 144 3.11 10.28 7.14
CA SER A 144 2.09 9.84 6.19
C SER A 144 2.53 8.66 5.30
N ARG A 145 3.84 8.42 5.12
CA ARG A 145 4.41 7.31 4.37
C ARG A 145 4.89 6.15 5.24
N ASP A 146 5.11 6.40 6.54
CA ASP A 146 5.43 5.38 7.56
C ASP A 146 4.15 4.77 8.16
N LEU A 147 2.97 5.35 7.90
CA LEU A 147 1.69 4.76 8.28
C LEU A 147 1.41 3.51 7.43
N PRO A 148 0.77 2.47 8.00
CA PRO A 148 0.21 1.40 7.18
C PRO A 148 -0.75 1.97 6.12
N PHE A 149 -0.75 1.36 4.93
CA PHE A 149 -1.51 1.86 3.78
C PHE A 149 -3.00 2.05 4.09
N ASP A 150 -3.58 1.22 4.97
CA ASP A 150 -4.97 1.34 5.39
C ASP A 150 -5.30 2.66 6.13
N LEU A 151 -4.30 3.44 6.55
CA LEU A 151 -4.48 4.78 7.13
C LEU A 151 -4.16 5.93 6.17
N HIS A 152 -3.74 5.65 4.93
CA HIS A 152 -3.53 6.70 3.96
C HIS A 152 -4.85 7.41 3.65
N SER A 153 -4.82 8.75 3.64
CA SER A 153 -5.95 9.56 3.20
C SER A 153 -6.23 9.34 1.72
N VAL A 154 -7.51 9.34 1.33
CA VAL A 154 -7.97 9.30 -0.05
C VAL A 154 -8.44 10.70 -0.45
N PRO A 155 -7.60 11.53 -1.12
CA PRO A 155 -7.90 12.96 -1.30
C PRO A 155 -9.13 13.25 -2.15
N SER A 156 -9.52 12.30 -3.01
CA SER A 156 -10.71 12.40 -3.86
C SER A 156 -12.00 12.02 -3.17
N ALA A 157 -11.93 11.50 -1.94
CA ALA A 157 -13.10 11.07 -1.16
C ALA A 157 -13.46 12.09 -0.09
N THR A 158 -14.73 12.10 0.29
CA THR A 158 -15.31 12.95 1.33
C THR A 158 -16.10 12.10 2.31
N ILE A 159 -16.50 12.68 3.45
CA ILE A 159 -17.37 11.99 4.42
C ILE A 159 -18.70 11.52 3.81
N ARG A 160 -19.16 12.13 2.71
CA ARG A 160 -20.40 11.74 2.00
C ARG A 160 -20.26 10.44 1.22
N ASP A 161 -19.03 10.00 0.96
CA ASP A 161 -18.73 8.73 0.31
C ASP A 161 -18.70 7.57 1.34
N LEU A 162 -18.95 7.87 2.62
CA LEU A 162 -19.06 6.89 3.71
C LEU A 162 -20.53 6.71 4.13
N ASP A 163 -20.91 5.46 4.40
CA ASP A 163 -22.18 5.10 5.01
C ASP A 163 -22.09 5.29 6.53
N LEU A 164 -22.59 6.44 6.98
CA LEU A 164 -22.59 6.82 8.39
C LEU A 164 -23.60 6.04 9.22
N ASP A 165 -24.66 5.51 8.60
CA ASP A 165 -25.65 4.68 9.27
C ASP A 165 -25.04 3.32 9.65
N ILE A 166 -24.31 2.69 8.72
CA ILE A 166 -23.56 1.45 9.00
C ILE A 166 -22.53 1.70 10.11
N PHE A 167 -21.82 2.83 10.06
CA PHE A 167 -20.87 3.19 11.11
C PHE A 167 -21.53 3.28 12.49
N GLU A 168 -22.63 4.03 12.62
CA GLU A 168 -23.30 4.23 13.91
C GLU A 168 -24.01 2.98 14.42
N ARG A 169 -24.71 2.27 13.55
CA ARG A 169 -25.60 1.17 13.93
C ARG A 169 -24.86 -0.14 14.10
N GLU A 170 -23.79 -0.35 13.35
CA GLU A 170 -23.10 -1.64 13.29
C GLU A 170 -21.71 -1.53 13.92
N TYR A 171 -20.81 -0.74 13.34
CA TYR A 171 -19.41 -0.71 13.78
C TYR A 171 -19.24 -0.12 15.18
N LEU A 172 -19.81 1.07 15.41
CA LEU A 172 -19.56 1.84 16.62
C LEU A 172 -20.05 1.13 17.88
N ARG A 173 -21.21 0.44 17.79
CA ARG A 173 -21.79 -0.35 18.90
C ARG A 173 -20.98 -1.58 19.27
N LEU A 174 -20.26 -2.17 18.30
CA LEU A 174 -19.35 -3.29 18.53
C LEU A 174 -17.97 -2.81 19.00
N ALA A 175 -17.54 -1.63 18.56
CA ALA A 175 -16.23 -1.07 18.89
C ALA A 175 -16.16 -0.50 20.31
N ILE A 176 -17.26 0.04 20.84
CA ILE A 176 -17.28 0.79 22.09
C ILE A 176 -18.45 0.32 22.96
N ALA A 177 -18.19 0.12 24.26
CA ALA A 177 -19.22 -0.27 25.22
C ALA A 177 -20.39 0.74 25.27
N PRO A 178 -21.65 0.28 25.42
CA PRO A 178 -22.83 1.15 25.38
C PRO A 178 -22.79 2.33 26.36
N GLU A 179 -22.22 2.13 27.54
CA GLU A 179 -22.13 3.13 28.61
C GLU A 179 -21.17 4.27 28.24
N ILE A 180 -20.07 3.93 27.55
CA ILE A 180 -19.10 4.90 27.03
C ILE A 180 -19.72 5.66 25.85
N LEU A 181 -20.49 4.99 24.99
CA LEU A 181 -21.18 5.62 23.86
C LEU A 181 -22.26 6.61 24.34
N ALA A 182 -23.02 6.27 25.37
CA ALA A 182 -24.05 7.15 25.93
C ALA A 182 -23.46 8.47 26.47
N GLN A 183 -22.20 8.46 26.92
CA GLN A 183 -21.49 9.63 27.42
C GLN A 183 -20.69 10.36 26.32
N ASN A 184 -20.61 9.79 25.11
CA ASN A 184 -19.77 10.31 24.04
C ASN A 184 -20.46 11.45 23.26
N THR A 185 -20.20 12.69 23.69
CA THR A 185 -20.74 13.92 23.10
C THR A 185 -19.96 14.42 21.88
N ARG A 186 -18.95 13.68 21.40
CA ARG A 186 -18.16 14.04 20.22
C ARG A 186 -19.02 14.14 18.97
N SER A 187 -18.60 15.01 18.04
CA SER A 187 -19.18 15.09 16.71
C SER A 187 -18.97 13.78 15.94
N MET A 188 -19.76 13.55 14.88
CA MET A 188 -19.57 12.40 13.99
C MET A 188 -18.15 12.36 13.40
N ASP A 189 -17.67 13.52 12.95
CA ASP A 189 -16.32 13.68 12.40
C ASP A 189 -15.24 13.26 13.41
N ASP A 190 -15.35 13.70 14.67
CA ASP A 190 -14.41 13.31 15.73
C ASP A 190 -14.47 11.82 16.07
N LYS A 191 -15.66 11.21 16.03
CA LYS A 191 -15.83 9.76 16.25
C LYS A 191 -15.15 8.96 15.15
N LEU A 192 -15.32 9.35 13.89
CA LEU A 192 -14.68 8.70 12.76
C LEU A 192 -13.15 8.87 12.78
N LYS A 193 -12.65 10.06 13.16
CA LYS A 193 -11.21 10.31 13.35
C LYS A 193 -10.62 9.47 14.48
N ALA A 194 -11.33 9.37 15.61
CA ALA A 194 -10.90 8.55 16.75
C ALA A 194 -10.75 7.06 16.39
N LEU A 195 -11.60 6.56 15.49
CA LEU A 195 -11.55 5.20 14.96
C LEU A 195 -10.78 5.07 13.65
N ARG A 196 -10.10 6.14 13.22
CA ARG A 196 -9.20 6.20 12.05
C ARG A 196 -9.87 5.97 10.69
N PHE A 197 -11.19 6.08 10.60
CA PHE A 197 -11.92 6.08 9.32
C PHE A 197 -11.79 7.41 8.58
N LEU A 198 -11.53 8.49 9.32
CA LEU A 198 -11.06 9.76 8.78
C LEU A 198 -9.63 10.04 9.27
N ALA A 199 -8.84 10.65 8.40
CA ALA A 199 -7.55 11.21 8.76
C ALA A 199 -7.74 12.55 9.52
N PRO A 200 -6.70 13.09 10.18
CA PRO A 200 -6.80 14.35 10.93
C PRO A 200 -7.33 15.54 10.10
N ASN A 201 -7.06 15.53 8.79
CA ASN A 201 -7.54 16.53 7.83
C ASN A 201 -9.03 16.37 7.42
N GLY A 202 -9.74 15.36 7.97
CA GLY A 202 -11.15 15.09 7.67
C GLY A 202 -11.41 14.27 6.40
N GLN A 203 -10.36 13.87 5.68
CA GLN A 203 -10.51 13.00 4.50
C GLN A 203 -10.68 11.54 4.93
N PRO A 204 -11.51 10.74 4.22
CA PRO A 204 -11.55 9.30 4.42
C PRO A 204 -10.19 8.66 4.27
N THR A 205 -9.89 7.70 5.14
CA THR A 205 -8.75 6.80 4.97
C THR A 205 -9.12 5.65 4.05
N VAL A 206 -8.12 4.90 3.55
CA VAL A 206 -8.33 3.63 2.84
C VAL A 206 -9.20 2.68 3.68
N LEU A 207 -8.96 2.58 4.99
CA LEU A 207 -9.80 1.85 5.94
C LEU A 207 -11.25 2.34 5.92
N GLY A 208 -11.45 3.67 6.00
CA GLY A 208 -12.76 4.31 5.88
C GLY A 208 -13.53 3.84 4.67
N ILE A 209 -12.87 3.88 3.50
CA ILE A 209 -13.49 3.45 2.25
C ILE A 209 -13.75 1.94 2.23
N LEU A 210 -12.80 1.10 2.64
CA LEU A 210 -12.99 -0.36 2.61
C LEU A 210 -14.11 -0.83 3.53
N VAL A 211 -14.28 -0.19 4.69
CA VAL A 211 -15.23 -0.64 5.72
C VAL A 211 -16.60 0.02 5.58
N LEU A 212 -16.64 1.29 5.20
CA LEU A 212 -17.86 2.12 5.20
C LEU A 212 -18.16 2.74 3.82
N GLY A 213 -17.33 2.53 2.81
CA GLY A 213 -17.50 3.17 1.51
C GLY A 213 -18.79 2.73 0.80
N THR A 214 -19.54 3.70 0.28
CA THR A 214 -20.74 3.45 -0.53
C THR A 214 -20.41 3.01 -1.96
N ASP A 215 -19.23 3.38 -2.46
CA ASP A 215 -18.67 2.97 -3.75
C ASP A 215 -17.16 2.71 -3.59
N VAL A 216 -16.81 1.52 -3.11
CA VAL A 216 -15.41 1.14 -2.79
C VAL A 216 -14.54 1.13 -4.05
N LEU A 217 -15.06 0.58 -5.15
CA LEU A 217 -14.29 0.35 -6.38
C LEU A 217 -13.92 1.65 -7.11
N ARG A 218 -14.70 2.72 -6.93
CA ARG A 218 -14.34 4.06 -7.42
C ARG A 218 -13.01 4.56 -6.85
N PHE A 219 -12.71 4.25 -5.60
CA PHE A 219 -11.53 4.75 -4.91
C PHE A 219 -10.41 3.72 -4.81
N ILE A 220 -10.75 2.44 -4.73
CA ILE A 220 -9.81 1.34 -4.58
C ILE A 220 -10.12 0.27 -5.64
N PRO A 221 -9.63 0.46 -6.87
CA PRO A 221 -9.80 -0.52 -7.93
C PRO A 221 -9.24 -1.89 -7.52
N GLY A 222 -9.95 -2.96 -7.88
CA GLY A 222 -9.55 -4.32 -7.51
C GLY A 222 -9.93 -4.74 -6.07
N ALA A 223 -10.53 -3.87 -5.26
CA ALA A 223 -11.05 -4.23 -3.93
C ALA A 223 -12.38 -5.02 -4.02
N TYR A 224 -12.35 -6.14 -4.74
CA TYR A 224 -13.46 -7.08 -4.87
C TYR A 224 -12.94 -8.52 -4.87
N ILE A 225 -13.85 -9.48 -4.73
CA ILE A 225 -13.59 -10.90 -4.92
C ILE A 225 -14.18 -11.33 -6.26
N GLN A 226 -13.36 -11.92 -7.11
CA GLN A 226 -13.80 -12.62 -8.32
C GLN A 226 -14.02 -14.09 -7.98
N PHE A 227 -15.25 -14.57 -8.10
CA PHE A 227 -15.59 -15.98 -7.94
C PHE A 227 -15.88 -16.61 -9.31
N LEU A 228 -15.24 -17.73 -9.62
CA LEU A 228 -15.53 -18.56 -10.79
C LEU A 228 -15.69 -20.02 -10.36
N ARG A 229 -16.75 -20.66 -10.81
CA ARG A 229 -16.93 -22.12 -10.70
C ARG A 229 -16.85 -22.75 -12.07
N PHE A 230 -15.97 -23.73 -12.20
CA PHE A 230 -15.76 -24.51 -13.42
C PHE A 230 -16.48 -25.85 -13.32
N GLU A 231 -16.89 -26.40 -14.46
CA GLU A 231 -17.43 -27.77 -14.54
C GLU A 231 -16.33 -28.84 -14.43
N GLY A 232 -15.07 -28.48 -14.70
CA GLY A 232 -13.92 -29.39 -14.67
C GLY A 232 -12.74 -28.86 -13.84
N GLU A 233 -11.55 -29.36 -14.15
CA GLU A 233 -10.31 -29.16 -13.37
C GLU A 233 -9.40 -28.06 -13.96
N LYS A 234 -9.72 -27.56 -15.16
CA LYS A 234 -8.89 -26.62 -15.93
C LYS A 234 -9.60 -25.28 -16.09
N LEU A 235 -8.80 -24.21 -16.16
CA LEU A 235 -9.29 -22.85 -16.43
C LEU A 235 -9.96 -22.70 -17.80
N THR A 236 -9.71 -23.63 -18.72
CA THR A 236 -10.35 -23.67 -20.05
C THR A 236 -11.70 -24.37 -20.05
N ASP A 237 -12.09 -25.01 -18.95
CA ASP A 237 -13.35 -25.74 -18.85
C ASP A 237 -14.54 -24.77 -18.74
N PRO A 238 -15.76 -25.20 -19.09
CA PRO A 238 -16.94 -24.34 -19.02
C PRO A 238 -17.17 -23.74 -17.63
N ILE A 239 -17.51 -22.46 -17.59
CA ILE A 239 -17.86 -21.74 -16.36
C ILE A 239 -19.32 -22.03 -16.03
N ARG A 240 -19.55 -22.66 -14.88
CA ARG A 240 -20.86 -22.95 -14.31
C ARG A 240 -21.49 -21.74 -13.63
N ASP A 241 -20.70 -20.98 -12.90
CA ASP A 241 -21.14 -19.80 -12.15
C ASP A 241 -20.01 -18.77 -12.08
N GLN A 242 -20.37 -17.50 -12.15
CA GLN A 242 -19.44 -16.37 -12.08
C GLN A 242 -20.07 -15.26 -11.26
N LYS A 243 -19.32 -14.75 -10.28
CA LYS A 243 -19.74 -13.62 -9.45
C LYS A 243 -18.60 -12.64 -9.24
N MET A 244 -18.93 -11.36 -9.26
CA MET A 244 -18.09 -10.29 -8.77
C MET A 244 -18.71 -9.80 -7.46
N ILE A 245 -17.94 -9.84 -6.38
CA ILE A 245 -18.42 -9.50 -5.03
C ILE A 245 -17.63 -8.29 -4.54
N ASP A 246 -18.30 -7.14 -4.54
CA ASP A 246 -17.81 -5.87 -4.05
C ASP A 246 -18.77 -5.25 -3.02
N GLY A 247 -18.38 -4.08 -2.52
CA GLY A 247 -19.08 -3.34 -1.47
C GLY A 247 -18.23 -3.17 -0.21
N PRO A 248 -18.78 -2.50 0.83
CA PRO A 248 -18.12 -2.35 2.11
C PRO A 248 -17.83 -3.72 2.74
N LEU A 249 -16.77 -3.78 3.54
CA LEU A 249 -16.18 -5.00 4.10
C LEU A 249 -17.21 -6.02 4.60
N GLN A 250 -18.17 -5.58 5.42
CA GLN A 250 -19.16 -6.47 6.01
C GLN A 250 -20.06 -7.12 4.96
N GLN A 251 -20.55 -6.32 4.00
CA GLN A 251 -21.36 -6.81 2.90
C GLN A 251 -20.56 -7.76 2.00
N LEU A 252 -19.31 -7.41 1.70
CA LEU A 252 -18.41 -8.24 0.91
C LEU A 252 -18.19 -9.61 1.57
N LEU A 253 -17.95 -9.64 2.88
CA LEU A 253 -17.74 -10.86 3.66
C LEU A 253 -19.00 -11.72 3.77
N LEU A 254 -20.17 -11.12 4.00
CA LEU A 254 -21.45 -11.83 4.03
C LEU A 254 -21.77 -12.48 2.68
N ARG A 255 -21.61 -11.73 1.59
CA ARG A 255 -21.86 -12.23 0.23
C ARG A 255 -20.93 -13.37 -0.14
N ILE A 256 -19.63 -13.31 0.21
CA ILE A 256 -18.75 -14.45 -0.09
C ILE A 256 -19.10 -15.67 0.77
N ASP A 257 -19.47 -15.50 2.04
CA ASP A 257 -19.89 -16.61 2.89
C ASP A 257 -21.13 -17.31 2.30
N GLU A 258 -22.12 -16.55 1.80
CA GLU A 258 -23.30 -17.07 1.09
C GLU A 258 -22.92 -17.83 -0.19
N VAL A 259 -22.02 -17.27 -1.00
CA VAL A 259 -21.56 -17.90 -2.25
C VAL A 259 -20.84 -19.21 -1.98
N LEU A 260 -19.98 -19.26 -0.95
CA LEU A 260 -19.30 -20.48 -0.53
C LEU A 260 -20.32 -21.52 -0.02
N GLN A 261 -21.30 -21.11 0.78
CA GLN A 261 -22.33 -22.00 1.30
C GLN A 261 -23.17 -22.62 0.18
N VAL A 262 -23.74 -21.79 -0.70
CA VAL A 262 -24.60 -22.26 -1.80
C VAL A 262 -23.84 -23.22 -2.72
N ASN A 263 -22.58 -22.93 -3.03
CA ASN A 263 -21.80 -23.77 -3.93
C ASN A 263 -21.36 -25.10 -3.28
N ASN A 264 -21.15 -25.12 -1.97
CA ASN A 264 -20.79 -26.31 -1.22
C ASN A 264 -22.01 -27.23 -0.94
N SER A 265 -23.21 -26.66 -0.80
CA SER A 265 -24.45 -27.41 -0.52
C SER A 265 -25.02 -28.16 -1.72
N VAL A 266 -24.51 -27.94 -2.94
CA VAL A 266 -25.02 -28.60 -4.16
C VAL A 266 -24.56 -30.06 -4.28
N SER A 267 -23.70 -30.56 -3.37
CA SER A 267 -23.11 -31.90 -3.43
C SER A 267 -23.87 -32.99 -2.64
N THR A 268 -25.08 -32.72 -2.12
CA THR A 268 -25.79 -33.69 -1.27
C THR A 268 -26.29 -34.89 -2.09
N SER A 269 -25.69 -36.05 -1.86
CA SER A 269 -26.08 -37.33 -2.46
C SER A 269 -27.33 -37.91 -1.78
N LEU A 270 -28.35 -38.26 -2.56
CA LEU A 270 -29.49 -39.07 -2.11
C LEU A 270 -29.03 -40.51 -1.83
N THR A 271 -28.62 -40.81 -0.60
CA THR A 271 -28.43 -42.21 -0.16
C THR A 271 -29.69 -42.74 0.51
N SER A 272 -30.10 -43.93 0.09
CA SER A 272 -31.40 -44.59 0.32
C SER A 272 -31.66 -45.15 1.73
N HIS A 273 -31.17 -44.53 2.80
CA HIS A 273 -31.48 -44.94 4.17
C HIS A 273 -31.69 -43.72 5.09
N HIS A 274 -32.67 -43.83 6.01
CA HIS A 274 -33.34 -42.76 6.76
C HIS A 274 -32.49 -41.98 7.79
N MET A 275 -31.24 -41.65 7.49
CA MET A 275 -30.50 -40.59 8.17
C MET A 275 -29.58 -39.89 7.15
N GLU A 276 -29.97 -38.70 6.73
CA GLU A 276 -29.17 -37.85 5.85
C GLU A 276 -28.01 -37.25 6.66
N ILE A 277 -26.86 -37.93 6.68
CA ILE A 277 -25.63 -37.32 7.21
C ILE A 277 -25.10 -36.40 6.11
N GLN A 278 -25.49 -35.12 6.17
CA GLN A 278 -24.96 -34.08 5.29
C GLN A 278 -23.50 -33.81 5.63
N SER A 279 -22.58 -34.57 5.04
CA SER A 279 -21.15 -34.25 5.10
C SER A 279 -20.82 -33.39 3.86
N PRO A 280 -20.62 -32.06 4.00
CA PRO A 280 -20.28 -31.21 2.87
C PRO A 280 -18.93 -31.59 2.25
N GLU A 281 -18.75 -31.31 0.95
CA GLU A 281 -17.48 -31.57 0.23
C GLU A 281 -16.28 -30.87 0.88
N TYR A 282 -16.53 -29.67 1.40
CA TYR A 282 -15.56 -28.86 2.12
C TYR A 282 -16.17 -28.34 3.43
N PRO A 283 -15.39 -28.24 4.52
CA PRO A 283 -15.87 -27.62 5.74
C PRO A 283 -15.97 -26.10 5.53
N LEU A 284 -17.20 -25.57 5.56
CA LEU A 284 -17.46 -24.13 5.36
C LEU A 284 -16.59 -23.23 6.28
N PRO A 285 -16.36 -23.56 7.57
CA PRO A 285 -15.49 -22.76 8.42
C PRO A 285 -14.06 -22.62 7.88
N ALA A 286 -13.49 -23.65 7.23
CA ALA A 286 -12.15 -23.57 6.64
C ALA A 286 -12.12 -22.62 5.44
N LEU A 287 -13.12 -22.74 4.54
CA LEU A 287 -13.23 -21.87 3.36
C LEU A 287 -13.41 -20.40 3.76
N GLN A 288 -14.28 -20.14 4.73
CA GLN A 288 -14.50 -18.80 5.27
C GLN A 288 -13.22 -18.20 5.87
N GLN A 289 -12.46 -18.98 6.64
CA GLN A 289 -11.17 -18.52 7.20
C GLN A 289 -10.16 -18.18 6.10
N LEU A 290 -10.02 -19.02 5.08
CA LEU A 290 -9.07 -18.78 3.99
C LEU A 290 -9.50 -17.56 3.12
N ALA A 291 -10.79 -17.43 2.82
CA ALA A 291 -11.31 -16.28 2.07
C ALA A 291 -11.13 -14.96 2.85
N ARG A 292 -11.46 -14.96 4.15
CA ARG A 292 -11.26 -13.79 5.04
C ARG A 292 -9.78 -13.42 5.16
N ASN A 293 -8.88 -14.41 5.26
CA ASN A 293 -7.43 -14.16 5.24
C ASN A 293 -6.97 -13.54 3.91
N ALA A 294 -7.51 -13.99 2.78
CA ALA A 294 -7.20 -13.42 1.48
C ALA A 294 -7.59 -11.94 1.40
N VAL A 295 -8.77 -11.56 1.91
CA VAL A 295 -9.21 -10.15 2.02
C VAL A 295 -8.32 -9.37 2.97
N LEU A 296 -8.08 -9.90 4.18
CA LEU A 296 -7.33 -9.21 5.23
C LEU A 296 -5.89 -8.89 4.81
N HIS A 297 -5.20 -9.86 4.20
CA HIS A 297 -3.79 -9.76 3.85
C HIS A 297 -3.53 -9.28 2.42
N ARG A 298 -4.59 -9.00 1.64
CA ARG A 298 -4.48 -8.44 0.29
C ARG A 298 -3.62 -7.17 0.31
N ILE A 299 -2.75 -7.01 -0.68
CA ILE A 299 -2.14 -5.72 -0.97
C ILE A 299 -3.16 -4.81 -1.67
N TYR A 300 -3.55 -3.74 -0.98
CA TYR A 300 -4.48 -2.72 -1.51
C TYR A 300 -3.74 -1.58 -2.24
N GLU A 301 -2.41 -1.54 -2.16
CA GLU A 301 -1.55 -0.54 -2.79
C GLU A 301 -0.91 -1.08 -4.08
N GLY A 302 -0.87 -0.26 -5.13
CA GLY A 302 -0.07 -0.54 -6.32
C GLY A 302 -0.54 -1.72 -7.18
N THR A 303 -1.73 -2.26 -6.95
CA THR A 303 -2.33 -3.32 -7.77
C THR A 303 -3.84 -3.18 -7.91
N ASN A 304 -4.35 -3.50 -9.10
CA ASN A 304 -5.79 -3.61 -9.38
C ASN A 304 -6.25 -5.08 -9.39
N SER A 305 -5.38 -6.04 -9.05
CA SER A 305 -5.75 -7.45 -9.00
C SER A 305 -6.73 -7.70 -7.86
N PRO A 306 -7.87 -8.37 -8.10
CA PRO A 306 -8.77 -8.79 -7.04
C PRO A 306 -8.26 -10.03 -6.32
N VAL A 307 -8.88 -10.35 -5.18
CA VAL A 307 -8.87 -11.72 -4.67
C VAL A 307 -9.65 -12.58 -5.66
N ARG A 308 -9.14 -13.75 -5.99
CA ARG A 308 -9.85 -14.68 -6.89
C ARG A 308 -10.12 -15.99 -6.15
N ILE A 309 -11.32 -16.52 -6.31
CA ILE A 309 -11.71 -17.81 -5.77
C ILE A 309 -12.18 -18.64 -6.96
N TYR A 310 -11.38 -19.62 -7.32
CA TYR A 310 -11.64 -20.53 -8.43
C TYR A 310 -12.04 -21.88 -7.86
N TRP A 311 -13.24 -22.32 -8.20
CA TRP A 311 -13.84 -23.55 -7.72
C TRP A 311 -13.88 -24.55 -8.88
N PHE A 312 -12.98 -25.52 -8.86
CA PHE A 312 -12.90 -26.61 -9.82
C PHE A 312 -13.69 -27.83 -9.32
N SER A 313 -13.81 -28.86 -10.15
CA SER A 313 -14.51 -30.11 -9.78
C SER A 313 -13.79 -30.90 -8.66
N ASP A 314 -12.49 -30.69 -8.49
CA ASP A 314 -11.57 -31.42 -7.62
C ASP A 314 -10.96 -30.56 -6.49
N ARG A 315 -10.96 -29.23 -6.61
CA ARG A 315 -10.32 -28.31 -5.64
C ARG A 315 -10.89 -26.90 -5.67
N ILE A 316 -10.56 -26.14 -4.64
CA ILE A 316 -10.80 -24.70 -4.56
C ILE A 316 -9.45 -23.98 -4.44
N GLU A 317 -9.21 -23.01 -5.32
CA GLU A 317 -8.03 -22.15 -5.33
C GLU A 317 -8.42 -20.75 -4.89
N ILE A 318 -7.76 -20.24 -3.83
CA ILE A 318 -7.95 -18.89 -3.30
C ILE A 318 -6.67 -18.09 -3.55
N HIS A 319 -6.76 -17.15 -4.48
CA HIS A 319 -5.68 -16.29 -4.91
C HIS A 319 -5.74 -14.94 -4.20
N SER A 320 -4.73 -14.61 -3.40
CA SER A 320 -4.58 -13.29 -2.79
C SER A 320 -3.45 -12.49 -3.44
N PRO A 321 -3.69 -11.23 -3.89
CA PRO A 321 -2.65 -10.32 -4.33
C PRO A 321 -1.72 -9.93 -3.19
N GLY A 322 -0.41 -9.95 -3.47
CA GLY A 322 0.65 -9.68 -2.49
C GLY A 322 1.28 -10.96 -1.95
N GLY A 323 2.56 -10.86 -1.58
CA GLY A 323 3.31 -11.93 -0.94
C GLY A 323 3.46 -11.76 0.58
N PRO A 324 4.38 -12.52 1.18
CA PRO A 324 4.74 -12.39 2.60
C PRO A 324 5.04 -10.95 3.01
N PHE A 325 4.78 -10.63 4.27
CA PHE A 325 4.93 -9.28 4.81
C PHE A 325 5.61 -9.30 6.18
N GLY A 326 6.47 -8.32 6.41
CA GLY A 326 7.18 -8.15 7.68
C GLY A 326 8.02 -9.38 8.04
N GLN A 327 7.74 -9.98 9.21
CA GLN A 327 8.45 -11.18 9.67
C GLN A 327 8.01 -12.49 9.01
N VAL A 328 6.94 -12.49 8.19
CA VAL A 328 6.47 -13.68 7.48
C VAL A 328 7.34 -13.91 6.25
N THR A 329 7.82 -15.13 6.07
CA THR A 329 8.61 -15.59 4.92
C THR A 329 7.95 -16.82 4.30
N SER A 330 8.44 -17.26 3.13
CA SER A 330 8.01 -18.51 2.50
C SER A 330 8.21 -19.73 3.40
N GLU A 331 9.27 -19.73 4.20
CA GLU A 331 9.66 -20.86 5.05
C GLU A 331 8.81 -20.97 6.32
N ASN A 332 8.30 -19.84 6.83
CA ASN A 332 7.57 -19.78 8.09
C ASN A 332 6.05 -19.57 7.93
N PHE A 333 5.57 -19.42 6.70
CA PHE A 333 4.16 -19.16 6.42
C PHE A 333 3.23 -20.22 7.01
N GLY A 334 2.18 -19.77 7.69
CA GLY A 334 1.18 -20.65 8.30
C GLY A 334 1.65 -21.40 9.54
N GLN A 335 2.85 -21.11 10.07
CA GLN A 335 3.26 -21.56 11.41
C GLN A 335 2.49 -20.79 12.49
N ALA A 336 2.12 -21.48 13.57
CA ALA A 336 1.34 -20.88 14.65
C ALA A 336 2.11 -19.74 15.34
N GLY A 337 1.45 -18.62 15.61
CA GLY A 337 2.02 -17.48 16.33
C GLY A 337 2.92 -16.56 15.50
N ILE A 338 3.29 -16.92 14.27
CA ILE A 338 4.02 -16.04 13.35
C ILE A 338 3.01 -15.29 12.49
N THR A 339 2.81 -14.01 12.76
CA THR A 339 1.90 -13.16 12.00
C THR A 339 2.43 -11.73 11.93
N ASP A 340 2.23 -11.09 10.79
CA ASP A 340 2.40 -9.66 10.62
C ASP A 340 1.28 -9.14 9.70
N TYR A 341 0.79 -7.94 9.99
CA TYR A 341 -0.39 -7.40 9.32
C TYR A 341 0.00 -6.23 8.42
N ARG A 342 -0.11 -6.46 7.11
CA ARG A 342 -0.01 -5.41 6.09
C ARG A 342 -1.08 -4.32 6.28
N ASN A 343 -2.28 -4.74 6.70
CA ASN A 343 -3.44 -3.88 6.95
C ASN A 343 -3.88 -4.06 8.42
N PRO A 344 -3.14 -3.53 9.41
CA PRO A 344 -3.38 -3.79 10.83
C PRO A 344 -4.69 -3.19 11.34
N HIS A 345 -5.17 -2.09 10.76
CA HIS A 345 -6.43 -1.46 11.13
C HIS A 345 -7.61 -2.13 10.44
N LEU A 346 -7.42 -2.67 9.24
CA LEU A 346 -8.40 -3.58 8.63
C LEU A 346 -8.55 -4.86 9.47
N ALA A 347 -7.44 -5.40 9.99
CA ALA A 347 -7.46 -6.54 10.92
C ALA A 347 -8.25 -6.22 12.20
N GLU A 348 -8.05 -5.01 12.73
CA GLU A 348 -8.82 -4.52 13.87
C GLU A 348 -10.31 -4.40 13.56
N ALA A 349 -10.67 -3.82 12.41
CA ALA A 349 -12.06 -3.67 12.00
C ALA A 349 -12.75 -5.03 11.81
N MET A 350 -12.11 -5.98 11.13
CA MET A 350 -12.63 -7.34 10.99
C MET A 350 -12.82 -8.04 12.34
N ARG A 351 -11.93 -7.78 13.31
CA ARG A 351 -12.07 -8.32 14.69
C ARG A 351 -13.25 -7.68 15.42
N VAL A 352 -13.40 -6.36 15.34
CA VAL A 352 -14.53 -5.64 15.94
C VAL A 352 -15.86 -6.18 15.39
N LEU A 353 -15.91 -6.43 14.09
CA LEU A 353 -17.06 -7.01 13.41
C LEU A 353 -17.24 -8.53 13.64
N GLY A 354 -16.32 -9.19 14.36
CA GLY A 354 -16.42 -10.61 14.70
C GLY A 354 -15.98 -11.60 13.61
N TYR A 355 -15.34 -11.14 12.53
CA TYR A 355 -14.94 -12.00 11.41
C TYR A 355 -13.61 -12.73 11.60
N VAL A 356 -12.70 -12.18 12.41
CA VAL A 356 -11.34 -12.75 12.65
C VAL A 356 -10.94 -12.72 14.13
N GLN A 357 -10.02 -13.61 14.51
CA GLN A 357 -9.42 -13.68 15.85
C GLN A 357 -7.95 -13.24 15.84
N ARG A 358 -7.44 -12.65 16.93
CA ARG A 358 -6.15 -11.92 16.95
C ARG A 358 -4.87 -12.74 17.18
N PHE A 359 -4.90 -14.06 16.97
CA PHE A 359 -3.80 -14.95 17.42
C PHE A 359 -3.02 -15.66 16.30
N GLY A 360 -3.20 -15.27 15.04
CA GLY A 360 -2.54 -15.97 13.91
C GLY A 360 -2.96 -17.43 13.77
N LEU A 361 -4.12 -17.80 14.34
CA LEU A 361 -4.63 -19.17 14.36
C LEU A 361 -5.49 -19.51 13.15
N GLY A 362 -5.81 -18.55 12.26
CA GLY A 362 -6.75 -18.77 11.16
C GLY A 362 -6.39 -19.96 10.25
N ILE A 363 -5.11 -20.09 9.89
CA ILE A 363 -4.62 -21.22 9.08
C ILE A 363 -4.67 -22.54 9.88
N GLN A 364 -4.41 -22.51 11.19
CA GLN A 364 -4.48 -23.70 12.04
C GLN A 364 -5.93 -24.17 12.22
N ILE A 365 -6.86 -23.24 12.38
CA ILE A 365 -8.30 -23.53 12.40
C ILE A 365 -8.73 -24.14 11.07
N ALA A 366 -8.30 -23.57 9.93
CA ALA A 366 -8.61 -24.14 8.61
C ALA A 366 -8.07 -25.57 8.47
N ARG A 367 -6.82 -25.82 8.87
CA ARG A 367 -6.21 -27.17 8.89
C ARG A 367 -7.01 -28.14 9.76
N GLN A 368 -7.36 -27.74 10.98
CA GLN A 368 -8.14 -28.57 11.89
C GLN A 368 -9.53 -28.91 11.33
N GLN A 369 -10.20 -27.94 10.70
CA GLN A 369 -11.52 -28.15 10.11
C GLN A 369 -11.46 -29.08 8.89
N LEU A 370 -10.43 -28.94 8.06
CA LEU A 370 -10.19 -29.83 6.90
C LEU A 370 -9.90 -31.26 7.34
N ASP A 371 -9.01 -31.44 8.32
CA ASP A 371 -8.69 -32.74 8.90
C ASP A 371 -9.93 -33.42 9.49
N ALA A 372 -10.72 -32.68 10.28
CA ALA A 372 -11.97 -33.19 10.86
C ALA A 372 -13.04 -33.58 9.82
N ASN A 373 -13.01 -32.99 8.62
CA ASN A 373 -13.91 -33.34 7.51
C ASN A 373 -13.32 -34.41 6.56
N GLY A 374 -12.08 -34.85 6.78
CA GLY A 374 -11.38 -35.84 5.94
C GLY A 374 -10.78 -35.26 4.65
N ASN A 375 -10.62 -33.95 4.55
CA ASN A 375 -9.92 -33.31 3.43
C ASN A 375 -8.40 -33.33 3.66
N PRO A 376 -7.59 -33.34 2.59
CA PRO A 376 -6.16 -33.05 2.69
C PRO A 376 -5.89 -31.68 3.33
N PRO A 377 -4.73 -31.48 3.98
CA PRO A 377 -4.33 -30.16 4.46
C PRO A 377 -4.27 -29.16 3.29
N PRO A 378 -4.54 -27.87 3.52
CA PRO A 378 -4.47 -26.87 2.48
C PRO A 378 -3.02 -26.67 2.05
N GLU A 379 -2.81 -26.59 0.74
CA GLU A 379 -1.51 -26.31 0.12
C GLU A 379 -1.35 -24.82 -0.11
N PHE A 380 -0.15 -24.29 0.07
CA PHE A 380 0.14 -22.88 -0.14
C PHE A 380 1.29 -22.71 -1.12
N LEU A 381 1.06 -21.96 -2.19
CA LEU A 381 2.11 -21.42 -3.06
C LEU A 381 2.36 -19.98 -2.66
N ILE A 382 3.58 -19.68 -2.24
CA ILE A 382 3.96 -18.39 -1.66
C ILE A 382 4.98 -17.72 -2.58
N GLU A 383 4.55 -16.68 -3.28
CA GLU A 383 5.40 -15.87 -4.15
C GLU A 383 5.50 -14.44 -3.62
N GLN A 384 6.46 -13.67 -4.15
CA GLN A 384 6.68 -12.28 -3.70
C GLN A 384 5.46 -11.37 -3.89
N ASN A 385 4.68 -11.63 -4.94
CA ASN A 385 3.55 -10.77 -5.33
C ASN A 385 2.21 -11.49 -5.24
N HIS A 386 2.17 -12.73 -4.79
CA HIS A 386 0.98 -13.55 -4.82
C HIS A 386 1.04 -14.71 -3.82
N ILE A 387 -0.08 -14.98 -3.14
CA ILE A 387 -0.28 -16.20 -2.35
C ILE A 387 -1.48 -16.95 -2.93
N LEU A 388 -1.31 -18.23 -3.21
CA LEU A 388 -2.37 -19.16 -3.58
C LEU A 388 -2.54 -20.17 -2.45
N ALA A 389 -3.77 -20.33 -1.96
CA ALA A 389 -4.19 -21.42 -1.10
C ALA A 389 -5.06 -22.40 -1.88
N THR A 390 -4.70 -23.69 -1.89
CA THR A 390 -5.42 -24.75 -2.58
C THR A 390 -6.04 -25.69 -1.56
N VAL A 391 -7.34 -25.92 -1.67
CA VAL A 391 -8.10 -26.84 -0.83
C VAL A 391 -8.64 -27.97 -1.71
N TRP A 392 -8.10 -29.17 -1.51
CA TRP A 392 -8.51 -30.34 -2.26
C TRP A 392 -9.83 -30.91 -1.74
N ARG A 393 -10.65 -31.40 -2.68
CA ARG A 393 -11.86 -32.17 -2.36
C ARG A 393 -11.47 -33.37 -1.51
N ARG A 394 -12.35 -33.78 -0.60
CA ARG A 394 -12.16 -35.03 0.14
C ARG A 394 -12.06 -36.22 -0.84
N PRO A 395 -11.20 -37.23 -0.57
CA PRO A 395 -11.05 -38.42 -1.40
C PRO A 395 -12.34 -39.23 -1.57
#